data_AF-A0A1D7QVL5-F1
#
_entry.id   AF-A0A1D7QVL5-F1
#
_cell.length_a   1.000
_cell.length_b   1.000
_cell.length_c   1.000
_cell.angle_alpha   90.00
_cell.angle_beta   90.00
_cell.angle_gamma   90.00
#
_symmetry.space_group_name_H-M   'P 1'
#
loop_
_entity.id
_entity.type
_entity.pdbx_description
1 polymer ?
#
loop_
_entity_poly.entity_id
_entity_poly.type
_entity_poly.pdbx_seq_one_letter_code
_entity_poly.pdbx_strand_id
1 'polypeptide(L)'
;MKPLKQKEEILIERYILLTVSRQILERDLSAFRQAPIRLKDPYLHLIEFSITTLSKELRHIKSELQKQKMTIHRESVNDSFSEYVIYYQGYTYTMTYLNVHLKHQVQDFIEEVFSQFEHSFAN
;
A
#
# COMPACT_ATOMS: atom_id res chain seq x y z
N MET A 1 28.19 -5.25 -7.25
CA MET A 1 26.80 -4.97 -6.84
C MET A 1 26.21 -3.99 -7.84
N LYS A 2 25.10 -4.30 -8.51
CA LYS A 2 24.45 -3.36 -9.45
C LYS A 2 23.60 -2.37 -8.64
N PRO A 3 23.77 -1.05 -8.78
CA PRO A 3 22.92 -0.09 -8.07
C PRO A 3 21.48 -0.15 -8.62
N LEU A 4 20.50 0.03 -7.73
CA LEU A 4 19.13 0.32 -8.16
C LEU A 4 19.12 1.71 -8.80
N LYS A 5 18.39 1.84 -9.91
CA LYS A 5 18.09 3.12 -10.53
C LYS A 5 16.86 3.70 -9.84
N GLN A 6 16.75 5.02 -9.89
CA GLN A 6 15.62 5.75 -9.31
C GLN A 6 14.23 5.21 -9.72
N LYS A 7 14.05 4.78 -10.97
CA LYS A 7 12.77 4.20 -11.44
C LYS A 7 12.42 2.88 -10.74
N GLU A 8 13.44 2.09 -10.38
CA GLU A 8 13.25 0.81 -9.68
C GLU A 8 12.95 1.06 -8.20
N GLU A 9 13.62 2.03 -7.58
CA GLU A 9 13.32 2.48 -6.21
C GLU A 9 11.88 2.99 -6.09
N ILE A 10 11.45 3.88 -7.00
CA ILE A 10 10.07 4.39 -7.03
C ILE A 10 9.06 3.25 -7.19
N LEU A 11 9.35 2.26 -8.02
CA LEU A 11 8.45 1.12 -8.23
C LEU A 11 8.33 0.25 -6.97
N ILE A 12 9.46 0.02 -6.27
CA ILE A 12 9.51 -0.72 -5.00
C ILE A 12 8.73 0.03 -3.92
N GLU A 13 9.01 1.32 -3.75
CA GLU A 13 8.33 2.17 -2.76
C GLU A 13 6.82 2.23 -3.02
N ARG A 14 6.41 2.40 -4.29
CA ARG A 14 4.99 2.41 -4.65
C ARG A 14 4.31 1.08 -4.34
N TYR A 15 4.98 -0.04 -4.64
CA TYR A 15 4.45 -1.37 -4.29
C TYR A 15 4.27 -1.54 -2.79
N ILE A 16 5.27 -1.13 -1.99
CA ILE A 16 5.22 -1.23 -0.53
C ILE A 16 4.09 -0.35 0.02
N LEU A 17 4.03 0.92 -0.39
CA LEU A 17 2.99 1.85 0.04
C LEU A 17 1.59 1.30 -0.24
N LEU A 18 1.31 0.92 -1.49
CA LEU A 18 0.01 0.35 -1.90
C LEU A 18 -0.35 -0.92 -1.10
N THR A 19 0.63 -1.79 -0.87
CA THR A 19 0.42 -3.03 -0.13
C THR A 19 0.06 -2.75 1.32
N VAL A 20 0.78 -1.83 1.97
CA VAL A 20 0.53 -1.47 3.37
C VAL A 20 -0.81 -0.73 3.52
N SER A 21 -1.09 0.26 2.67
CA SER A 21 -2.37 0.99 2.70
C SER A 21 -3.56 0.04 2.55
N ARG A 22 -3.49 -0.91 1.60
CA ARG A 22 -4.55 -1.90 1.42
C ARG A 22 -4.71 -2.80 2.64
N GLN A 23 -3.61 -3.29 3.23
CA GLN A 23 -3.66 -4.14 4.43
C GLN A 23 -4.28 -3.41 5.63
N ILE A 24 -3.99 -2.11 5.80
CA ILE A 24 -4.59 -1.29 6.87
C ILE A 24 -6.09 -1.16 6.63
N LEU A 25 -6.51 -0.76 5.43
CA LEU A 25 -7.93 -0.61 5.12
C LEU A 25 -8.72 -1.92 5.22
N GLU A 26 -8.13 -3.07 4.87
CA GLU A 26 -8.77 -4.38 5.07
C GLU A 26 -8.99 -4.70 6.56
N ARG A 27 -8.05 -4.32 7.42
CA ARG A 27 -8.19 -4.46 8.88
C ARG A 27 -9.25 -3.50 9.42
N ASP A 28 -9.22 -2.25 8.97
CA ASP A 28 -10.18 -1.23 9.38
C ASP A 28 -11.60 -1.63 8.96
N LEU A 29 -11.78 -2.12 7.74
CA LEU A 29 -13.07 -2.64 7.27
C LEU A 29 -13.63 -3.71 8.22
N SER A 30 -12.78 -4.66 8.63
CA SER A 30 -13.16 -5.71 9.60
C SER A 30 -13.53 -5.13 10.97
N ALA A 31 -12.79 -4.13 11.44
CA ALA A 31 -13.06 -3.46 12.71
C ALA A 31 -14.38 -2.66 12.66
N PHE A 32 -14.63 -1.89 11.60
CA PHE A 32 -15.86 -1.11 11.42
C PHE A 32 -17.10 -1.99 11.29
N ARG A 33 -16.99 -3.16 10.65
CA ARG A 33 -18.08 -4.15 10.61
C ARG A 33 -18.51 -4.58 12.01
N GLN A 34 -17.55 -4.78 12.92
CA GLN A 34 -17.79 -5.24 14.29
C GLN A 34 -18.09 -4.11 15.29
N ALA A 35 -17.69 -2.87 14.99
CA ALA A 35 -17.82 -1.74 15.90
C ALA A 35 -19.29 -1.43 16.25
N PRO A 36 -19.61 -0.99 17.48
CA PRO A 36 -20.98 -0.61 17.89
C PRO A 36 -21.37 0.79 17.38
N ILE A 37 -21.29 1.00 16.07
CA ILE A 37 -21.61 2.28 15.39
C ILE A 37 -23.05 2.22 14.85
N ARG A 38 -23.81 3.31 15.01
CA ARG A 38 -25.22 3.39 14.59
C ARG A 38 -25.44 3.41 13.09
N LEU A 39 -24.56 4.08 12.34
CA LEU A 39 -24.65 4.24 10.88
C LEU A 39 -23.35 3.76 10.24
N LYS A 40 -23.24 2.45 9.97
CA LYS A 40 -22.00 1.83 9.49
C LYS A 40 -21.77 2.02 7.99
N ASP A 41 -22.84 1.92 7.21
CA ASP A 41 -22.77 1.78 5.75
C ASP A 41 -21.96 2.89 5.06
N PRO A 42 -22.07 4.19 5.40
CA PRO A 42 -21.26 5.22 4.77
C PRO A 42 -19.75 4.98 4.93
N TYR A 43 -19.31 4.53 6.10
CA TYR A 43 -17.90 4.23 6.36
C TYR A 43 -17.46 2.95 5.65
N LEU A 44 -18.31 1.91 5.65
CA LEU A 44 -18.00 0.66 4.95
C LEU A 44 -17.88 0.88 3.45
N HIS A 45 -18.81 1.62 2.83
CA HIS A 45 -18.77 1.95 1.41
C HIS A 45 -17.52 2.75 1.04
N LEU A 46 -17.13 3.74 1.85
CA LEU A 46 -15.90 4.50 1.64
C LEU A 46 -14.68 3.57 1.65
N ILE A 47 -14.54 2.75 2.69
CA ILE A 47 -13.38 1.84 2.83
C ILE A 47 -13.35 0.79 1.72
N GLU A 48 -14.51 0.21 1.36
CA GLU A 48 -14.63 -0.79 0.28
C GLU A 48 -14.28 -0.20 -1.10
N PHE A 49 -14.73 1.02 -1.38
CA PHE A 49 -14.32 1.76 -2.56
C PHE A 49 -12.81 1.95 -2.59
N SER A 50 -12.22 2.42 -1.48
CA SER A 50 -10.78 2.67 -1.40
C SER A 50 -9.96 1.39 -1.58
N ILE A 51 -10.33 0.27 -0.95
CA ILE A 51 -9.69 -1.03 -1.17
C ILE A 51 -9.74 -1.44 -2.64
N THR A 52 -10.88 -1.21 -3.30
CA THR A 52 -11.06 -1.51 -4.73
C THR A 52 -10.14 -0.66 -5.60
N THR A 53 -10.06 0.64 -5.34
CA THR A 53 -9.17 1.58 -6.03
C THR A 53 -7.71 1.18 -5.87
N LEU A 54 -7.27 0.92 -4.64
CA LEU A 54 -5.92 0.44 -4.34
C LEU A 54 -5.61 -0.89 -5.01
N SER A 55 -6.57 -1.81 -5.06
CA SER A 55 -6.38 -3.13 -5.67
C SER A 55 -6.17 -3.04 -7.18
N LYS A 56 -6.86 -2.13 -7.86
CA LYS A 56 -6.65 -1.85 -9.28
C LYS A 56 -5.22 -1.33 -9.51
N GLU A 57 -4.80 -0.35 -8.72
CA GLU A 57 -3.45 0.21 -8.86
C GLU A 57 -2.35 -0.81 -8.53
N LEU A 58 -2.52 -1.57 -7.45
CA LEU A 58 -1.59 -2.62 -7.05
C LEU A 58 -1.47 -3.71 -8.13
N ARG A 59 -2.54 -3.99 -8.88
CA ARG A 59 -2.47 -4.91 -10.03
C ARG A 59 -1.57 -4.36 -11.13
N HIS A 60 -1.62 -3.06 -11.42
CA HIS A 60 -0.74 -2.42 -12.40
C HIS A 60 0.73 -2.49 -11.94
N ILE A 61 1.01 -2.12 -10.68
CA ILE A 61 2.37 -2.17 -10.13
C ILE A 61 2.92 -3.60 -10.10
N LYS A 62 2.12 -4.60 -9.70
CA LYS A 62 2.52 -6.01 -9.75
C LYS A 62 2.87 -6.48 -11.17
N SER A 63 2.11 -6.03 -12.17
CA SER A 63 2.43 -6.32 -13.58
C SER A 63 3.79 -5.74 -13.97
N GLU A 64 4.10 -4.50 -13.57
CA GLU A 64 5.40 -3.88 -13.86
C GLU A 64 6.57 -4.60 -13.16
N LEU A 65 6.40 -4.99 -11.90
CA LEU A 65 7.38 -5.81 -11.17
C LEU A 65 7.63 -7.15 -11.87
N GLN A 66 6.57 -7.82 -12.33
CA GLN A 66 6.67 -9.09 -13.05
C GLN A 66 7.42 -8.94 -14.38
N LYS A 67 7.14 -7.89 -15.17
CA LYS A 67 7.87 -7.60 -16.42
C LYS A 67 9.37 -7.41 -16.15
N GLN A 68 9.72 -6.82 -15.01
CA GLN A 68 11.09 -6.62 -14.59
C GLN A 68 11.73 -7.83 -13.88
N LYS A 69 10.97 -8.91 -13.66
CA LYS A 69 11.38 -10.08 -12.87
C LYS A 69 11.86 -9.68 -11.46
N MET A 70 11.12 -8.77 -10.83
CA MET A 70 11.40 -8.25 -9.49
C MET A 70 10.41 -8.85 -8.49
N THR A 71 10.91 -9.35 -7.35
CA THR A 71 10.08 -9.77 -6.22
C THR A 71 10.47 -9.03 -4.96
N ILE A 72 9.47 -8.71 -4.14
CA ILE A 72 9.63 -7.90 -2.93
C ILE A 72 8.94 -8.64 -1.79
N HIS A 73 9.67 -8.90 -0.71
CA HIS A 73 9.20 -9.60 0.47
C HIS A 73 9.45 -8.73 1.70
N ARG A 74 8.49 -8.67 2.62
CA ARG A 74 8.71 -8.06 3.94
C ARG A 74 9.40 -9.10 4.80
N GLU A 75 10.62 -8.80 5.24
CA GLU A 75 11.48 -9.71 5.99
C GLU A 75 11.19 -9.62 7.49
N SER A 76 11.20 -8.41 8.03
CA SER A 76 10.97 -8.18 9.46
C SER A 76 10.25 -6.86 9.71
N VAL A 77 9.56 -6.78 10.84
CA VAL A 77 8.96 -5.56 11.37
C VAL A 77 9.17 -5.52 12.86
N ASN A 78 9.66 -4.40 13.36
CA ASN A 78 9.67 -4.05 14.78
C ASN A 78 8.90 -2.75 14.99
N ASP A 79 8.93 -2.18 16.20
CA ASP A 79 8.16 -0.98 16.52
C ASP A 79 8.58 0.24 15.67
N SER A 80 9.86 0.35 15.34
CA SER A 80 10.43 1.52 14.67
C SER A 80 10.62 1.33 13.16
N PHE A 81 10.87 0.10 12.71
CA PHE A 81 11.30 -0.18 11.34
C PHE A 81 10.60 -1.39 10.71
N SER A 82 10.44 -1.31 9.38
CA SER A 82 10.06 -2.42 8.52
C SER A 82 11.18 -2.68 7.50
N GLU A 83 11.62 -3.93 7.39
CA GLU A 83 12.65 -4.36 6.45
C GLU A 83 12.04 -5.15 5.30
N TYR A 84 12.51 -4.88 4.08
CA TYR A 84 12.10 -5.56 2.86
C TYR A 84 13.32 -6.08 2.11
N VAL A 85 13.20 -7.32 1.63
CA VAL A 85 14.16 -7.97 0.74
C VAL A 85 13.62 -7.92 -0.69
N ILE A 86 14.44 -7.43 -1.61
CA ILE A 86 14.11 -7.28 -3.02
C ILE A 86 15.06 -8.16 -3.83
N TYR A 87 14.50 -9.07 -4.62
CA TYR A 87 15.24 -9.84 -5.61
C TYR A 87 15.04 -9.22 -6.98
N TYR A 88 16.13 -8.82 -7.62
CA TYR A 88 16.09 -8.18 -8.93
C TYR A 88 17.37 -8.46 -9.73
N GLN A 89 17.20 -9.02 -10.95
CA GLN A 89 18.31 -9.27 -11.89
C GLN A 89 19.47 -10.10 -11.30
N GLY A 90 19.17 -11.08 -10.45
CA GLY A 90 20.17 -11.93 -9.79
C GLY A 90 20.88 -11.28 -8.59
N TYR A 91 20.46 -10.07 -8.21
CA TYR A 91 20.93 -9.40 -7.00
C TYR A 91 19.83 -9.39 -5.92
N THR A 92 20.29 -9.34 -4.68
CA THR A 92 19.44 -9.16 -3.49
C THR A 92 19.73 -7.79 -2.89
N TYR A 93 18.68 -7.05 -2.59
CA TYR A 93 18.73 -5.75 -1.93
C TYR A 93 17.92 -5.80 -0.64
N THR A 94 18.34 -5.02 0.35
CA THR A 94 17.59 -4.83 1.58
C THR A 94 17.27 -3.35 1.71
N MET A 95 15.99 -3.03 1.95
CA MET A 95 15.52 -1.67 2.22
C MET A 95 14.83 -1.63 3.57
N THR A 96 15.17 -0.64 4.38
CA THR A 96 14.60 -0.44 5.72
C THR A 96 13.86 0.89 5.75
N TYR A 97 12.62 0.86 6.24
CA TYR A 97 11.75 2.03 6.32
C TYR A 97 11.41 2.33 7.78
N LEU A 98 11.45 3.62 8.14
CA LEU A 98 10.89 4.10 9.40
C LEU A 98 9.37 3.95 9.37
N ASN A 99 8.82 3.20 10.33
CA ASN A 99 7.38 2.94 10.41
C ASN A 99 6.57 4.23 10.56
N VAL A 100 7.11 5.22 11.28
CA VAL A 100 6.45 6.51 11.46
C VAL A 100 6.30 7.23 10.11
N HIS A 101 7.35 7.23 9.28
CA HIS A 101 7.30 7.86 7.97
C HIS A 101 6.38 7.10 7.02
N LEU A 102 6.49 5.76 6.98
CA LEU A 102 5.62 4.93 6.17
C LEU A 102 4.15 5.11 6.57
N LYS A 103 3.84 5.25 7.86
CA LYS A 103 2.50 5.52 8.35
C LYS A 103 1.98 6.88 7.87
N HIS A 104 2.81 7.92 7.90
CA HIS A 104 2.42 9.24 7.39
C HIS A 104 2.11 9.18 5.89
N GLN A 105 2.98 8.54 5.10
CA GLN A 105 2.75 8.36 3.66
C GLN A 105 1.47 7.56 3.37
N VAL A 106 1.21 6.51 4.15
CA VAL A 106 -0.02 5.73 4.03
C VAL A 106 -1.25 6.58 4.36
N GLN A 107 -1.18 7.42 5.40
CA GLN A 107 -2.26 8.33 5.76
C GLN A 107 -2.55 9.31 4.61
N ASP A 108 -1.55 10.06 4.15
CA ASP A 108 -1.68 11.03 3.07
C ASP A 108 -2.32 10.38 1.83
N PHE A 109 -1.87 9.17 1.50
CA PHE A 109 -2.35 8.44 0.34
C PHE A 109 -3.78 7.90 0.52
N ILE A 110 -4.18 7.47 1.73
CA ILE A 110 -5.57 7.08 2.01
C ILE A 110 -6.49 8.30 1.92
N GLU A 111 -6.07 9.46 2.45
CA GLU A 111 -6.82 10.71 2.36
C GLU A 111 -7.04 11.13 0.89
N GLU A 112 -6.01 10.98 0.04
CA GLU A 112 -6.14 11.19 -1.41
C GLU A 112 -7.19 10.26 -2.02
N VAL A 113 -7.17 8.97 -1.71
CA VAL A 113 -8.15 8.00 -2.24
C VAL A 113 -9.56 8.30 -1.72
N PHE A 114 -9.71 8.79 -0.49
CA PHE A 114 -11.00 9.22 0.04
C PHE A 114 -11.56 10.43 -0.71
N SER A 115 -10.71 11.38 -1.10
CA SER A 115 -11.15 12.53 -1.93
C SER A 115 -11.76 12.08 -3.27
N GLN A 116 -11.27 10.97 -3.85
CA GLN A 116 -11.80 10.41 -5.10
C GLN A 116 -13.19 9.78 -4.92
N PHE A 117 -13.52 9.32 -3.71
CA PHE A 117 -14.86 8.80 -3.39
C PHE A 117 -15.92 9.90 -3.46
N GLU A 118 -15.64 11.10 -2.94
CA GLU A 118 -16.58 12.23 -3.00
C GLU A 118 -16.98 12.58 -4.44
N HIS A 119 -15.99 12.53 -5.35
CA HIS A 119 -16.20 12.82 -6.77
C HIS A 119 -17.02 11.73 -7.49
N SER A 120 -17.13 10.53 -6.92
CA SER A 120 -17.92 9.44 -7.49
C SER A 120 -19.44 9.62 -7.33
N PHE A 121 -19.88 10.49 -6.42
CA PHE A 121 -21.30 10.83 -6.20
C PHE A 121 -21.72 12.12 -6.92
N ALA A 122 -20.77 12.86 -7.49
CA ALA A 122 -21.01 14.16 -8.13
C ALA A 122 -21.37 14.06 -9.63
N ASN A 123 -21.63 12.84 -10.15
CA ASN A 123 -22.04 12.58 -11.53
C ASN A 123 -23.44 11.98 -11.61
#